data_AF-V6L705-F1
#
_entry.id   AF-V6L705-F1
#
_cell.length_a   1.000
_cell.length_b   1.000
_cell.length_c   1.000
_cell.angle_alpha   90.00
_cell.angle_beta   90.00
_cell.angle_gamma   90.00
#
_symmetry.space_group_name_H-M   'P 1'
#
loop_
_entity.id
_entity.type
_entity.pdbx_description
1 polymer ?
#
loop_
_entity_poly.entity_id
_entity_poly.type
_entity_poly.pdbx_seq_one_letter_code
_entity_poly.pdbx_strand_id
1 'polypeptide(L)' 'MTAADANAAIREFVAGRRVWTPADLAELARLRRAWMSAMQGSVTRAA' A
#
# COMPACT_ATOMS: atom_id res chain seq x y z
N MET A 1 6.12 4.48 8.88
CA MET A 1 5.15 3.46 8.43
C MET A 1 5.93 2.24 7.97
N THR A 2 5.62 1.06 8.52
CA THR A 2 6.27 -0.20 8.13
C THR A 2 5.63 -0.79 6.87
N ALA A 3 6.27 -1.81 6.26
CA ALA A 3 5.67 -2.55 5.15
C ALA A 3 4.38 -3.27 5.58
N ALA A 4 4.28 -3.71 6.84
CA ALA A 4 3.08 -4.33 7.38
C ALA A 4 1.92 -3.32 7.49
N ASP A 5 2.19 -2.12 8.03
CA ASP A 5 1.18 -1.05 8.15
C ASP A 5 0.64 -0.63 6.78
N ALA A 6 1.53 -0.45 5.80
CA ALA A 6 1.15 -0.07 4.45
C ALA A 6 0.29 -1.15 3.77
N ASN A 7 0.61 -2.42 4.00
CA ASN A 7 -0.17 -3.54 3.47
C ASN A 7 -1.54 -3.68 4.15
N ALA A 8 -1.63 -3.41 5.46
CA ALA A 8 -2.91 -3.35 6.18
C ALA A 8 -3.81 -2.24 5.61
N ALA A 9 -3.27 -1.05 5.38
CA ALA A 9 -4.00 0.06 4.77
C ALA A 9 -4.51 -0.28 3.35
N ILE A 10 -3.73 -1.00 2.54
CA ILE A 10 -4.19 -1.48 1.22
C ILE A 10 -5.37 -2.45 1.38
N ARG A 11 -5.27 -3.41 2.30
CA ARG A 11 -6.33 -4.41 2.54
C ARG A 11 -7.61 -3.75 3.00
N GLU A 12 -7.53 -2.82 3.95
CA GLU A 12 -8.69 -2.04 4.42
C GLU A 12 -9.31 -1.21 3.30
N PHE A 13 -8.49 -0.55 2.48
CA PHE A 13 -8.97 0.29 1.39
C PHE A 13 -9.72 -0.50 0.29
N VAL A 14 -9.24 -1.70 -0.01
CA VAL A 14 -9.83 -2.62 -1.01
C VAL A 14 -11.05 -3.38 -0.45
N ALA A 15 -11.13 -3.58 0.87
CA ALA A 15 -12.14 -4.43 1.50
C ALA A 15 -13.57 -3.98 1.16
N GLY A 16 -14.37 -4.92 0.66
CA GLY A 16 -15.79 -4.69 0.35
C GLY A 16 -16.06 -3.77 -0.84
N ARG A 17 -15.03 -3.21 -1.47
CA ARG A 17 -15.16 -2.26 -2.57
C ARG A 17 -15.44 -2.99 -3.89
N ARG A 18 -16.57 -2.68 -4.52
CA ARG A 18 -17.02 -3.32 -5.78
C ARG A 18 -16.93 -2.41 -7.00
N VAL A 19 -16.86 -1.10 -6.79
CA VAL A 19 -16.76 -0.09 -7.85
C VAL A 19 -15.52 0.75 -7.60
N TRP A 20 -14.82 1.08 -8.68
CA TRP A 20 -13.56 1.80 -8.66
C TRP A 20 -13.68 3.07 -9.48
N THR A 21 -13.50 4.20 -8.82
CA THR A 21 -13.38 5.50 -9.48
C THR A 21 -11.92 5.79 -9.82
N PRO A 22 -11.64 6.75 -10.73
CA PRO A 22 -10.28 7.21 -10.97
C PRO A 22 -9.56 7.70 -9.70
N ALA A 23 -10.30 8.31 -8.76
CA ALA A 23 -9.75 8.73 -7.47
C ALA A 23 -9.34 7.51 -6.61
N ASP A 24 -10.13 6.45 -6.62
CA ASP A 24 -9.79 5.22 -5.89
C ASP A 24 -8.53 4.55 -6.44
N LEU A 25 -8.38 4.55 -7.77
CA LEU A 25 -7.16 4.05 -8.42
C LEU A 25 -5.93 4.90 -8.06
N ALA A 26 -6.10 6.22 -7.98
CA ALA A 26 -5.03 7.12 -7.55
C ALA A 26 -4.59 6.85 -6.10
N GLU A 27 -5.55 6.62 -5.20
CA GLU A 27 -5.24 6.29 -3.81
C GLU A 27 -4.61 4.90 -3.67
N LEU A 28 -5.12 3.90 -4.41
CA LEU A 28 -4.48 2.57 -4.44
C LEU A 28 -3.04 2.66 -4.94
N ALA A 29 -2.77 3.47 -5.97
CA ALA A 29 -1.41 3.70 -6.47
C ALA A 29 -0.52 4.42 -5.43
N ARG A 30 -1.08 5.34 -4.64
CA ARG A 30 -0.36 5.98 -3.53
C ARG A 30 0.02 4.96 -2.45
N LEU A 31 -0.94 4.16 -1.99
CA LEU A 31 -0.74 3.13 -0.98
C LEU A 31 0.28 2.07 -1.44
N ARG A 32 0.19 1.63 -2.69
CA ARG A 32 1.14 0.67 -3.27
C ARG A 32 2.57 1.23 -3.34
N ARG A 33 2.75 2.51 -3.70
CA ARG A 33 4.07 3.17 -3.67
C ARG A 33 4.65 3.21 -2.27
N ALA A 34 3.82 3.52 -1.27
CA ALA A 34 4.26 3.57 0.12
C ALA A 34 4.69 2.17 0.62
N TRP A 35 3.95 1.12 0.26
CA TRP A 35 4.33 -0.26 0.56
C TRP A 35 5.66 -0.67 -0.08
N MET A 36 5.84 -0.40 -1.38
CA MET A 36 7.09 -0.72 -2.10
C MET A 36 8.30 0.02 -1.52
N SER A 37 8.13 1.27 -1.09
CA SER A 37 9.20 2.03 -0.43
C SER A 37 9.57 1.42 0.92
N ALA A 38 8.58 1.05 1.73
CA ALA A 38 8.81 0.41 3.03
C ALA A 38 9.44 -0.99 2.89
N MET A 39 9.08 -1.75 1.86
CA MET A 39 9.68 -3.05 1.54
C MET A 39 11.17 -2.91 1.20
N GLN A 40 11.53 -1.95 0.33
CA GLN A 40 12.94 -1.70 -0.02
C GLN A 40 13.76 -1.30 1.20
N GLY A 41 13.25 -0.40 2.05
CA GLY A 41 13.92 -0.02 3.30
C GLY A 41 14.06 -1.18 4.30
N SER A 42 13.16 -2.17 4.26
CA SER A 42 13.24 -3.37 5.10
C SER A 42 14.29 -4.36 4.58
N VAL A 43 14.40 -4.52 3.26
CA VAL A 43 15.43 -5.37 2.61
C VAL A 43 16.83 -4.79 2.83
N THR A 44 17.01 -3.47 2.66
CA THR A 44 18.31 -2.83 2.90
C THR A 44 18.78 -2.94 4.35
N ARG A 45 17.86 -3.00 5.32
CA ARG A 45 18.22 -3.10 6.75
C ARG A 45 18.55 -4.54 7.18
N ALA A 46 18.24 -5.54 6.36
CA ALA A 46 18.45 -6.96 6.63
C ALA A 46 19.66 -7.57 5.89
N ALA A 47 20.34 -6.78 5.04
CA ALA A 47 21.56 -7.16 4.31
C ALA A 47 22.81 -6.56 4.96
#